data_AF-A0A7X8H1F4-F1
#
_entry.id   AF-A0A7X8H1F4-F1
#
_cell.length_a   1.000
_cell.length_b   1.000
_cell.length_c   1.000
_cell.angle_alpha   90.00
_cell.angle_beta   90.00
_cell.angle_gamma   90.00
#
_symmetry.space_group_name_H-M   'P 1'
#
loop_
_entity.id
_entity.type
_entity.pdbx_description
1 polymer ?
#
loop_
_entity_poly.entity_id
_entity_poly.type
_entity_poly.pdbx_seq_one_letter_code
_entity_poly.pdbx_strand_id
1 'polypeptide(L)'
;MPKSIENFALLIIAIFLCCGYMTGSDWYNYEQYYTNPDYSKQLAKLEFGYVWVQTFFSKIGVDFWLFHIAAKLLVFYALVSFIRSFNVNIFLFLAFFIPEVGFYLFIDCPFRNLIALGFSFIAFKNLFENKTTNFFIFALIAMCFHLSAIIILIFYLLYKKNIKTHIVLLLAIVCYIVAYNTDFLISKVYIPLTKISPLIGERLKNYFLDPRYISEKINIGAFVRLFVLFILLLYKEIIISGDNKRQYVFNLSILFLLLYPFSITMKIFHRLSIFLAPFYILCISYMLKSFTIKVNKYILYTFFVLLYFKQTYSLVTDDYRYVPYTNYVCYCVKNDFPSIEYRHQYNPKHSPYKKHISNQKK
;
A
#
# COMPACT_ATOMS: atom_id res chain seq x y z
N MET A 1 -16.63 2.23 -22.60
CA MET A 1 -17.69 2.31 -21.58
C MET A 1 -18.05 3.77 -21.39
N PRO A 2 -19.35 4.14 -21.37
CA PRO A 2 -19.78 5.50 -21.05
C PRO A 2 -19.23 5.97 -19.71
N LYS A 3 -18.88 7.26 -19.59
CA LYS A 3 -18.24 7.80 -18.39
C LYS A 3 -19.12 7.70 -17.14
N SER A 4 -20.43 7.82 -17.31
CA SER A 4 -21.43 7.63 -16.26
C SER A 4 -21.39 6.22 -15.67
N ILE A 5 -21.36 5.19 -16.52
CA ILE A 5 -21.28 3.78 -16.10
C ILE A 5 -19.94 3.51 -15.41
N GLU A 6 -18.83 4.04 -15.94
CA GLU A 6 -17.53 3.92 -15.28
C GLU A 6 -17.54 4.53 -13.88
N ASN A 7 -18.07 5.75 -13.74
CA ASN A 7 -18.16 6.45 -12.45
C ASN A 7 -19.07 5.70 -11.47
N PHE A 8 -20.19 5.14 -11.94
CA PHE A 8 -21.08 4.34 -11.11
C PHE A 8 -20.41 3.06 -10.59
N ALA A 9 -19.68 2.33 -11.46
CA ALA A 9 -18.91 1.17 -11.04
C ALA A 9 -17.80 1.54 -10.03
N LEU A 10 -17.12 2.66 -10.24
CA LEU A 10 -16.13 3.18 -9.30
C LEU A 10 -16.75 3.56 -7.94
N LEU A 11 -17.97 4.09 -7.93
CA LEU A 11 -18.70 4.38 -6.70
C LEU A 11 -19.01 3.10 -5.92
N ILE A 12 -19.45 2.03 -6.59
CA ILE A 12 -19.67 0.72 -5.95
C ILE A 12 -18.39 0.20 -5.30
N ILE A 13 -17.27 0.26 -6.03
CA ILE A 13 -15.95 -0.14 -5.50
C ILE A 13 -15.55 0.74 -4.31
N ALA A 14 -15.80 2.06 -4.39
CA ALA A 14 -15.51 2.99 -3.30
C ALA A 14 -16.31 2.67 -2.04
N ILE A 15 -17.61 2.38 -2.17
CA ILE A 15 -18.48 2.00 -1.05
C ILE A 15 -17.97 0.70 -0.41
N PHE A 16 -17.60 -0.29 -1.23
CA PHE A 16 -17.05 -1.56 -0.74
C PHE A 16 -15.73 -1.36 0.02
N LEU A 17 -14.78 -0.62 -0.54
CA LEU A 17 -13.46 -0.44 0.08
C LEU A 17 -13.49 0.54 1.27
N CYS A 18 -14.29 1.60 1.20
CA CYS A 18 -14.23 2.69 2.17
C CYS A 18 -15.16 2.48 3.36
N CYS A 19 -16.32 1.86 3.17
CA CYS A 19 -17.37 1.77 4.19
C CYS A 19 -17.36 0.45 4.99
N GLY A 20 -16.28 -0.34 4.95
CA GLY A 20 -16.12 -1.50 5.84
C GLY A 20 -16.17 -1.09 7.32
N TYR A 21 -16.84 -1.87 8.17
CA TYR A 21 -17.10 -1.49 9.58
C TYR A 21 -16.35 -2.36 10.60
N MET A 22 -16.50 -3.68 10.55
CA MET A 22 -15.88 -4.60 11.52
C MET A 22 -14.72 -5.41 10.91
N THR A 23 -14.34 -5.09 9.68
CA THR A 23 -13.20 -5.67 8.97
C THR A 23 -11.92 -4.91 9.27
N GLY A 24 -10.78 -5.60 9.20
CA GLY A 24 -9.48 -5.05 9.54
C GLY A 24 -9.17 -5.10 11.02
N SER A 25 -7.90 -4.89 11.37
CA SER A 25 -7.48 -4.82 12.78
C SER A 25 -7.20 -3.41 13.28
N ASP A 26 -6.81 -2.50 12.38
CA ASP A 26 -6.17 -1.25 12.81
C ASP A 26 -7.19 -0.16 13.22
N TRP A 27 -8.43 -0.23 12.72
CA TRP A 27 -9.48 0.77 13.01
C TRP A 27 -9.71 0.96 14.52
N TYR A 28 -9.60 -0.12 15.31
CA TYR A 28 -9.83 -0.10 16.75
C TYR A 28 -8.88 0.88 17.45
N ASN A 29 -7.59 0.81 17.13
CA ASN A 29 -6.59 1.70 17.72
C ASN A 29 -6.85 3.15 17.29
N TYR A 30 -7.25 3.37 16.03
CA TYR A 30 -7.55 4.72 15.55
C TYR A 30 -8.80 5.33 16.20
N GLU A 31 -9.82 4.53 16.48
CA GLU A 31 -11.01 4.98 17.23
C GLU A 31 -10.65 5.35 18.68
N GLN A 32 -9.78 4.57 19.32
CA GLN A 32 -9.23 4.88 20.64
C GLN A 32 -8.40 6.18 20.62
N TYR A 33 -7.58 6.41 19.60
CA TYR A 33 -6.84 7.66 19.43
C TYR A 33 -7.73 8.87 19.14
N TYR A 34 -8.90 8.64 18.54
CA TYR A 34 -9.87 9.68 18.20
C TYR A 34 -10.67 10.13 19.42
N THR A 35 -11.01 9.18 20.30
CA THR A 35 -11.88 9.40 21.45
C THR A 35 -11.10 9.70 22.75
N ASN A 36 -9.84 9.25 22.87
CA ASN A 36 -9.02 9.44 24.06
C ASN A 36 -7.83 10.41 23.80
N PRO A 37 -7.85 11.63 24.38
CA PRO A 37 -6.79 12.62 24.21
C PRO A 37 -5.39 12.17 24.67
N ASP A 38 -5.29 11.30 25.68
CA ASP A 38 -3.98 10.89 26.20
C ASP A 38 -3.27 9.90 25.26
N TYR A 39 -4.02 9.00 24.63
CA TYR A 39 -3.47 8.16 23.57
C TYR A 39 -3.09 8.99 22.34
N SER A 40 -3.88 10.01 22.01
CA SER A 40 -3.59 10.96 20.92
C SER A 40 -2.27 11.72 21.15
N LYS A 41 -1.99 12.17 22.38
CA LYS A 41 -0.73 12.85 22.74
C LYS A 41 0.50 11.98 22.54
N GLN A 42 0.42 10.68 22.85
CA GLN A 42 1.53 9.75 22.62
C GLN A 42 1.82 9.59 21.12
N LEU A 43 0.77 9.51 20.30
CA LEU A 43 0.87 9.43 18.84
C LEU A 43 1.44 10.71 18.21
N ALA A 44 1.16 11.88 18.79
CA ALA A 44 1.58 13.18 18.27
C ALA A 44 3.11 13.33 18.19
N LYS A 45 3.84 12.66 19.08
CA LYS A 45 5.32 12.62 19.08
C LYS A 45 5.89 11.96 17.81
N LEU A 46 5.06 11.19 17.11
CA LEU A 46 5.46 10.39 15.97
C LEU A 46 4.91 10.94 14.65
N GLU A 47 3.61 11.23 14.61
CA GLU A 47 2.87 11.56 13.37
C GLU A 47 1.83 12.67 13.65
N PHE A 48 2.35 13.88 13.90
CA PHE A 48 1.56 15.04 14.33
C PHE A 48 0.46 15.45 13.33
N GLY A 49 0.67 15.25 12.02
CA GLY A 49 -0.29 15.63 11.00
C GLY A 49 -1.61 14.87 11.12
N TYR A 50 -1.54 13.57 11.42
CA TYR A 50 -2.72 12.76 11.70
C TYR A 50 -3.45 13.25 12.96
N VAL A 51 -2.71 13.45 14.06
CA VAL A 51 -3.27 13.88 15.34
C VAL A 51 -3.98 15.21 15.22
N TRP A 52 -3.39 16.17 14.53
CA TRP A 52 -3.96 17.49 14.33
C TRP A 52 -5.31 17.43 13.59
N VAL A 53 -5.36 16.68 12.48
CA VAL A 53 -6.58 16.53 11.68
C VAL A 53 -7.67 15.79 12.44
N GLN A 54 -7.37 14.65 13.09
CA GLN A 54 -8.40 13.92 13.84
C GLN A 54 -8.95 14.77 15.01
N THR A 55 -8.09 15.54 15.68
CA THR A 55 -8.48 16.38 16.82
C THR A 55 -9.39 17.51 16.37
N PHE A 56 -9.13 18.10 15.19
CA PHE A 56 -10.00 19.11 14.61
C PHE A 56 -11.41 18.57 14.39
N PHE A 57 -11.55 17.41 13.71
CA PHE A 57 -12.86 16.81 13.44
C PHE A 57 -13.58 16.37 14.72
N SER A 58 -12.85 15.81 15.69
CA SER A 58 -13.40 15.41 16.98
C SER A 58 -13.97 16.62 17.75
N LYS A 59 -13.25 17.75 17.74
CA LYS A 59 -13.68 19.00 18.40
C LYS A 59 -14.94 19.62 17.80
N ILE A 60 -15.18 19.45 16.51
CA ILE A 60 -16.41 19.95 15.86
C ILE A 60 -17.56 18.93 15.90
N GLY A 61 -17.39 17.82 16.63
CA GLY A 61 -18.43 16.82 16.86
C GLY A 61 -18.65 15.82 15.72
N VAL A 62 -17.68 15.66 14.81
CA VAL A 62 -17.76 14.63 13.77
C VAL A 62 -17.44 13.26 14.40
N ASP A 63 -18.28 12.26 14.11
CA ASP A 63 -18.07 10.89 14.55
C ASP A 63 -16.83 10.25 13.87
N PHE A 64 -16.14 9.37 14.59
CA PHE A 64 -14.95 8.67 14.09
C PHE A 64 -15.19 7.97 12.76
N TRP A 65 -16.30 7.24 12.59
CA TRP A 65 -16.60 6.48 11.38
C TRP A 65 -16.91 7.39 10.20
N LEU A 66 -17.59 8.51 10.43
CA LEU A 66 -17.79 9.53 9.39
C LEU A 66 -16.46 10.12 8.93
N PHE A 67 -15.58 10.52 9.87
CA PHE A 67 -14.23 10.99 9.57
C PHE A 67 -13.40 9.93 8.82
N HIS A 68 -13.41 8.69 9.31
CA HIS A 68 -12.65 7.57 8.76
C HIS A 68 -13.06 7.24 7.33
N ILE A 69 -14.38 7.12 7.07
CA ILE A 69 -14.92 6.84 5.74
C ILE A 69 -14.66 8.01 4.79
N ALA A 70 -14.89 9.26 5.22
CA ALA A 70 -14.64 10.44 4.40
C ALA A 70 -13.16 10.53 3.96
N ALA A 71 -12.22 10.32 4.89
CA ALA A 71 -10.80 10.30 4.57
C ALA A 71 -10.45 9.18 3.57
N LYS A 72 -10.98 7.97 3.74
CA LYS A 72 -10.78 6.86 2.79
C LYS A 72 -11.33 7.19 1.40
N LEU A 73 -12.52 7.80 1.32
CA LEU A 73 -13.11 8.25 0.06
C LEU A 73 -12.25 9.30 -0.65
N LEU A 74 -11.69 10.26 0.09
CA LEU A 74 -10.75 11.25 -0.46
C LEU A 74 -9.48 10.59 -1.00
N VAL A 75 -8.93 9.61 -0.29
CA VAL A 75 -7.76 8.85 -0.77
C VAL A 75 -8.11 8.02 -2.01
N PHE A 76 -9.28 7.36 -2.03
CA PHE A 76 -9.74 6.62 -3.20
C PHE A 76 -9.95 7.54 -4.41
N TYR A 77 -10.50 8.73 -4.20
CA TYR A 77 -10.61 9.75 -5.25
C TYR A 77 -9.24 10.20 -5.76
N ALA A 78 -8.27 10.44 -4.86
CA ALA A 78 -6.90 10.78 -5.23
C ALA A 78 -6.24 9.67 -6.07
N LEU A 79 -6.44 8.39 -5.70
CA LEU A 79 -6.01 7.22 -6.47
C LEU A 79 -6.64 7.21 -7.87
N VAL A 80 -7.96 7.35 -7.98
CA VAL A 80 -8.67 7.36 -9.27
C VAL A 80 -8.20 8.51 -10.15
N SER A 81 -8.04 9.70 -9.58
CA SER A 81 -7.51 10.90 -10.28
C SER A 81 -6.08 10.66 -10.78
N PHE A 82 -5.24 10.03 -9.95
CA PHE A 82 -3.88 9.65 -10.32
C PHE A 82 -3.86 8.64 -11.48
N ILE A 83 -4.60 7.53 -11.39
CA ILE A 83 -4.66 6.50 -12.46
C ILE A 83 -5.12 7.11 -13.79
N ARG A 84 -6.12 7.99 -13.75
CA ARG A 84 -6.66 8.68 -14.95
C ARG A 84 -5.61 9.51 -15.68
N SER A 85 -4.52 9.90 -15.02
CA SER A 85 -3.41 10.60 -15.67
C SER A 85 -2.50 9.71 -16.54
N PHE A 86 -2.72 8.38 -16.55
CA PHE A 86 -1.83 7.40 -17.20
C PHE A 86 -2.38 6.70 -18.45
N ASN A 87 -3.56 7.03 -18.97
CA ASN A 87 -4.13 6.38 -20.17
C ASN A 87 -4.08 4.83 -20.11
N VAL A 88 -4.40 4.25 -18.95
CA VAL A 88 -4.56 2.81 -18.73
C VAL A 88 -6.03 2.50 -18.43
N ASN A 89 -6.43 1.23 -18.58
CA ASN A 89 -7.76 0.80 -18.15
C ASN A 89 -7.83 0.80 -16.61
N ILE A 90 -8.68 1.66 -16.05
CA ILE A 90 -8.79 1.84 -14.59
C ILE A 90 -9.26 0.58 -13.86
N PHE A 91 -10.17 -0.21 -14.46
CA PHE A 91 -10.65 -1.44 -13.85
C PHE A 91 -9.61 -2.54 -13.87
N LEU A 92 -8.80 -2.64 -14.94
CA LEU A 92 -7.66 -3.54 -14.97
C LEU A 92 -6.62 -3.16 -13.91
N PHE A 93 -6.33 -1.86 -13.78
CA PHE A 93 -5.46 -1.37 -12.72
C PHE A 93 -6.01 -1.75 -11.34
N LEU A 94 -7.28 -1.48 -11.06
CA LEU A 94 -7.91 -1.78 -9.77
C LEU A 94 -7.96 -3.28 -9.49
N ALA A 95 -8.20 -4.12 -10.50
CA ALA A 95 -8.21 -5.59 -10.36
C ALA A 95 -6.86 -6.13 -9.89
N PHE A 96 -5.75 -5.48 -10.23
CA PHE A 96 -4.42 -5.86 -9.77
C PHE A 96 -4.03 -5.12 -8.47
N PHE A 97 -4.37 -3.83 -8.35
CA PHE A 97 -4.04 -3.02 -7.19
C PHE A 97 -4.72 -3.49 -5.91
N ILE A 98 -6.01 -3.86 -5.98
CA ILE A 98 -6.80 -4.28 -4.81
C ILE A 98 -6.15 -5.48 -4.09
N PRO A 99 -5.86 -6.61 -4.75
CA PRO A 99 -5.16 -7.72 -4.11
C PRO A 99 -3.67 -7.47 -3.82
N GLU A 100 -3.00 -6.59 -4.57
CA GLU A 100 -1.59 -6.26 -4.29
C GLU A 100 -1.43 -5.52 -2.95
N VAL A 101 -2.21 -4.46 -2.76
CA VAL A 101 -2.12 -3.58 -1.58
C VAL A 101 -3.46 -2.96 -1.18
N GLY A 102 -4.46 -2.89 -2.05
CA GLY A 102 -5.71 -2.17 -1.78
C GLY A 102 -6.53 -2.77 -0.64
N PHE A 103 -6.59 -4.10 -0.49
CA PHE A 103 -7.24 -4.72 0.66
C PHE A 103 -6.53 -4.38 1.98
N TYR A 104 -5.20 -4.45 2.01
CA TYR A 104 -4.43 -4.02 3.17
C TYR A 104 -4.68 -2.52 3.47
N LEU A 105 -4.69 -1.67 2.46
CA LEU A 105 -4.82 -0.22 2.61
C LEU A 105 -6.22 0.25 3.01
N PHE A 106 -7.27 -0.34 2.42
CA PHE A 106 -8.65 0.12 2.59
C PHE A 106 -9.48 -0.77 3.52
N ILE A 107 -9.20 -2.07 3.65
CA ILE A 107 -9.94 -2.97 4.54
C ILE A 107 -9.23 -3.15 5.87
N ASP A 108 -7.97 -3.60 5.87
CA ASP A 108 -7.17 -3.70 7.12
C ASP A 108 -6.89 -2.31 7.70
N CYS A 109 -6.60 -1.37 6.81
CA CYS A 109 -6.56 0.07 7.00
C CYS A 109 -5.51 0.55 8.01
N PRO A 110 -4.20 0.47 7.66
CA PRO A 110 -3.15 1.24 8.34
C PRO A 110 -3.35 2.74 8.03
N PHE A 111 -4.34 3.34 8.68
CA PHE A 111 -5.03 4.55 8.26
C PHE A 111 -4.10 5.75 8.01
N ARG A 112 -3.09 5.94 8.86
CA ARG A 112 -2.05 6.98 8.70
C ARG A 112 -1.26 6.81 7.40
N ASN A 113 -0.86 5.57 7.09
CA ASN A 113 -0.14 5.24 5.88
C ASN A 113 -1.03 5.38 4.63
N LEU A 114 -2.33 5.05 4.74
CA LEU A 114 -3.31 5.28 3.68
C LEU A 114 -3.46 6.77 3.36
N ILE A 115 -3.61 7.63 4.37
CA ILE A 115 -3.72 9.09 4.18
C ILE A 115 -2.43 9.64 3.54
N ALA A 116 -1.26 9.22 4.05
CA ALA A 116 0.03 9.59 3.47
C ALA A 116 0.11 9.19 1.99
N LEU A 117 -0.35 7.99 1.62
CA LEU A 117 -0.42 7.55 0.22
C LEU A 117 -1.36 8.43 -0.62
N GLY A 118 -2.49 8.89 -0.07
CA GLY A 118 -3.39 9.85 -0.72
C GLY A 118 -2.68 11.13 -1.14
N PHE A 119 -1.95 11.76 -0.21
CA PHE A 119 -1.13 12.93 -0.53
C PHE A 119 0.00 12.61 -1.51
N SER A 120 0.56 11.39 -1.44
CA SER A 120 1.59 10.92 -2.35
C SER A 120 1.09 10.85 -3.80
N PHE A 121 -0.16 10.43 -4.04
CA PHE A 121 -0.75 10.46 -5.38
C PHE A 121 -0.79 11.88 -5.97
N ILE A 122 -1.11 12.88 -5.13
CA ILE A 122 -1.09 14.28 -5.53
C ILE A 122 0.35 14.75 -5.80
N ALA A 123 1.30 14.38 -4.94
CA ALA A 123 2.71 14.68 -5.14
C ALA A 123 3.22 14.11 -6.46
N PHE A 124 2.96 12.83 -6.74
CA PHE A 124 3.39 12.16 -7.97
C PHE A 124 2.79 12.75 -9.24
N LYS A 125 1.52 13.17 -9.20
CA LYS A 125 0.91 13.89 -10.32
C LYS A 125 1.69 15.18 -10.61
N ASN A 126 2.00 15.96 -9.57
CA ASN A 126 2.81 17.17 -9.73
C ASN A 126 4.24 16.87 -10.20
N LEU A 127 4.86 15.79 -9.72
CA LEU A 127 6.18 15.34 -10.18
C LEU A 127 6.21 15.09 -11.68
N PHE A 128 5.22 14.38 -12.20
CA PHE A 128 5.13 14.02 -13.63
C PHE A 128 4.65 15.16 -14.52
N GLU A 129 4.10 16.22 -13.93
CA GLU A 129 3.79 17.50 -14.57
C GLU A 129 4.94 18.52 -14.44
N ASN A 130 6.10 18.11 -13.91
CA ASN A 130 7.27 18.96 -13.61
C ASN A 130 6.98 20.14 -12.67
N LYS A 131 5.93 20.05 -11.83
CA LYS A 131 5.59 21.02 -10.78
C LYS A 131 6.35 20.68 -9.49
N THR A 132 7.67 20.84 -9.52
CA THR A 132 8.59 20.38 -8.47
C THR A 132 8.27 20.96 -7.08
N THR A 133 7.93 22.24 -6.98
CA THR A 133 7.57 22.88 -5.71
C THR A 133 6.35 22.20 -5.08
N ASN A 134 5.28 22.00 -5.86
CA ASN A 134 4.08 21.33 -5.39
C ASN A 134 4.36 19.88 -5.00
N PHE A 135 5.23 19.18 -5.75
CA PHE A 135 5.67 17.83 -5.37
C PHE A 135 6.27 17.82 -3.97
N PHE A 136 7.22 18.70 -3.66
CA PHE A 136 7.84 18.75 -2.33
C PHE A 136 6.85 19.14 -1.24
N ILE A 137 5.94 20.10 -1.49
CA ILE A 137 4.89 20.47 -0.54
C ILE A 137 4.05 19.25 -0.16
N PHE A 138 3.51 18.53 -1.16
CA PHE A 138 2.67 17.36 -0.89
C PHE A 138 3.44 16.16 -0.33
N ALA A 139 4.72 15.99 -0.69
CA ALA A 139 5.59 14.97 -0.08
C ALA A 139 5.84 15.25 1.41
N LEU A 140 6.11 16.50 1.78
CA LEU A 140 6.27 16.91 3.18
C LEU A 140 4.97 16.74 3.96
N ILE A 141 3.82 17.11 3.38
CA ILE A 141 2.51 16.86 4.00
C ILE A 141 2.31 15.36 4.23
N ALA A 142 2.59 14.51 3.24
CA ALA A 142 2.49 13.04 3.40
C ALA A 142 3.36 12.52 4.57
N MET A 143 4.58 13.05 4.72
CA MET A 143 5.48 12.70 5.83
C MET A 143 4.93 13.09 7.20
N CYS A 144 4.17 14.18 7.30
CA CYS A 144 3.50 14.57 8.55
C CYS A 144 2.45 13.54 9.01
N PHE A 145 1.84 12.81 8.06
CA PHE A 145 0.91 11.72 8.37
C PHE A 145 1.61 10.40 8.62
N HIS A 146 2.68 10.09 7.89
CA HIS A 146 3.44 8.86 8.10
C HIS A 146 4.88 8.97 7.59
N LEU A 147 5.86 8.74 8.47
CA LEU A 147 7.29 8.97 8.18
C LEU A 147 7.80 8.19 6.96
N SER A 148 7.28 7.00 6.69
CA SER A 148 7.72 6.17 5.57
C SER A 148 7.51 6.84 4.21
N ALA A 149 6.68 7.88 4.12
CA ALA A 149 6.53 8.69 2.91
C ALA A 149 7.83 9.41 2.49
N ILE A 150 8.86 9.45 3.36
CA ILE A 150 10.20 9.94 3.00
C ILE A 150 10.80 9.23 1.77
N ILE A 151 10.38 7.99 1.52
CA ILE A 151 10.81 7.20 0.35
C ILE A 151 10.49 7.91 -0.98
N ILE A 152 9.48 8.76 -1.00
CA ILE A 152 9.07 9.57 -2.16
C ILE A 152 10.16 10.57 -2.57
N LEU A 153 10.91 11.09 -1.60
CA LEU A 153 12.03 12.00 -1.87
C LEU A 153 13.18 11.25 -2.57
N ILE A 154 13.37 9.97 -2.25
CA ILE A 154 14.35 9.11 -2.94
C ILE A 154 13.89 8.87 -4.39
N PHE A 155 12.58 8.74 -4.63
CA PHE A 155 12.04 8.57 -5.99
C PHE A 155 12.36 9.75 -6.90
N TYR A 156 12.33 10.97 -6.36
CA TYR A 156 12.70 12.18 -7.09
C TYR A 156 14.11 12.09 -7.71
N LEU A 157 15.06 11.43 -7.05
CA LEU A 157 16.44 11.29 -7.53
C LEU A 157 16.58 10.29 -8.69
N LEU A 158 15.68 9.29 -8.74
CA LEU A 158 15.82 8.12 -9.60
C LEU A 158 14.87 8.10 -10.80
N TYR A 159 13.68 8.71 -10.70
CA TYR A 159 12.60 8.48 -11.67
C TYR A 159 12.94 8.84 -13.13
N LYS A 160 13.80 9.83 -13.36
CA LYS A 160 14.24 10.26 -14.71
C LYS A 160 15.44 9.48 -15.26
N LYS A 161 16.11 8.66 -14.46
CA LYS A 161 17.38 8.02 -14.86
C LYS A 161 17.14 6.94 -15.91
N ASN A 162 17.95 6.89 -16.97
CA ASN A 162 17.95 5.75 -17.88
C ASN A 162 18.89 4.66 -17.35
N ILE A 163 18.33 3.67 -16.64
CA ILE A 163 19.11 2.58 -16.05
C ILE A 163 19.23 1.43 -17.06
N LYS A 164 20.47 0.98 -17.31
CA LYS A 164 20.76 -0.14 -18.20
C LYS A 164 20.30 -1.46 -17.59
N THR A 165 19.80 -2.38 -18.41
CA THR A 165 19.25 -3.68 -17.97
C THR A 165 20.22 -4.50 -17.13
N HIS A 166 21.50 -4.58 -17.52
CA HIS A 166 22.51 -5.32 -16.75
C HIS A 166 22.77 -4.72 -15.36
N ILE A 167 22.65 -3.39 -15.21
CA ILE A 167 22.76 -2.73 -13.90
C ILE A 167 21.58 -3.14 -13.02
N VAL A 168 20.36 -3.18 -13.58
CA VAL A 168 19.18 -3.65 -12.84
C VAL A 168 19.33 -5.10 -12.39
N LEU A 169 19.86 -5.98 -13.25
CA LEU A 169 20.10 -7.38 -12.90
C LEU A 169 21.14 -7.52 -11.79
N LEU A 170 22.25 -6.78 -11.87
CA LEU A 170 23.26 -6.75 -10.81
C LEU A 170 22.65 -6.25 -9.48
N LEU A 171 21.89 -5.16 -9.52
CA LEU A 171 21.19 -4.63 -8.34
C LEU A 171 20.19 -5.64 -7.78
N ALA A 172 19.47 -6.38 -8.63
CA ALA A 172 18.54 -7.41 -8.18
C ALA A 172 19.27 -8.52 -7.43
N ILE A 173 20.40 -9.00 -7.94
CA ILE A 173 21.23 -10.01 -7.27
C ILE A 173 21.67 -9.48 -5.89
N VAL A 174 22.24 -8.27 -5.85
CA VAL A 174 22.70 -7.64 -4.60
C VAL A 174 21.55 -7.47 -3.61
N CYS A 175 20.40 -6.92 -4.05
CA CYS A 175 19.24 -6.70 -3.21
C CYS A 175 18.69 -8.00 -2.62
N TYR A 176 18.60 -9.08 -3.41
CA TYR A 176 18.11 -10.37 -2.90
C TYR A 176 19.10 -11.01 -1.91
N ILE A 177 20.40 -10.99 -2.21
CA ILE A 177 21.43 -11.52 -1.28
C ILE A 177 21.38 -10.76 0.05
N VAL A 178 21.34 -9.42 -0.01
CA VAL A 178 21.32 -8.58 1.20
C VAL A 178 20.00 -8.72 1.96
N ALA A 179 18.86 -8.75 1.27
CA ALA A 179 17.55 -8.83 1.91
C ALA A 179 17.33 -10.12 2.71
N TYR A 180 17.87 -11.26 2.25
CA TYR A 180 17.74 -12.55 2.95
C TYR A 180 18.89 -12.83 3.92
N ASN A 181 19.87 -11.93 4.04
CA ASN A 181 20.90 -11.98 5.07
C ASN A 181 20.48 -11.12 6.27
N THR A 182 19.55 -11.65 7.06
CA THR A 182 18.98 -10.98 8.25
C THR A 182 20.02 -10.64 9.29
N ASP A 183 20.97 -11.53 9.56
CA ASP A 183 22.08 -11.30 10.49
C ASP A 183 22.92 -10.08 10.09
N PHE A 184 23.26 -9.97 8.80
CA PHE A 184 23.94 -8.80 8.27
C PHE A 184 23.10 -7.53 8.46
N LEU A 185 21.81 -7.56 8.10
CA LEU A 185 20.94 -6.40 8.22
C LEU A 185 20.78 -5.95 9.69
N ILE A 186 20.57 -6.89 10.61
CA ILE A 186 20.45 -6.60 12.05
C ILE A 186 21.74 -6.02 12.60
N SER A 187 22.86 -6.71 12.38
CA SER A 187 24.14 -6.34 12.99
C SER A 187 24.76 -5.07 12.38
N LYS A 188 24.65 -4.89 11.06
CA LYS A 188 25.35 -3.81 10.33
C LYS A 188 24.47 -2.64 9.93
N VAL A 189 23.14 -2.81 9.91
CA VAL A 189 22.21 -1.72 9.54
C VAL A 189 21.37 -1.30 10.74
N TYR A 190 20.61 -2.21 11.37
CA TYR A 190 19.62 -1.80 12.37
C TYR A 190 20.21 -1.38 13.71
N ILE A 191 21.09 -2.19 14.31
CA ILE A 191 21.72 -1.84 15.59
C ILE A 191 22.41 -0.47 15.50
N PRO A 192 23.18 -0.15 14.44
CA PRO A 192 23.69 1.21 14.23
C PRO A 192 22.59 2.29 14.13
N LEU A 193 21.51 2.06 13.36
CA LEU A 193 20.41 3.03 13.23
C LEU A 193 19.71 3.33 14.56
N THR A 194 19.57 2.35 15.44
CA THR A 194 18.96 2.56 16.78
C THR A 194 19.76 3.53 17.66
N LYS A 195 21.06 3.70 17.38
CA LYS A 195 21.94 4.61 18.13
C LYS A 195 21.85 6.06 17.65
N ILE A 196 21.23 6.33 16.50
CA ILE A 196 21.12 7.68 15.93
C ILE A 196 20.15 8.53 16.76
N SER A 197 19.05 7.95 17.23
CA SER A 197 18.05 8.66 18.02
C SER A 197 17.22 7.68 18.85
N PRO A 198 16.88 8.01 20.12
CA PRO A 198 15.98 7.20 20.93
C PRO A 198 14.64 6.92 20.25
N LEU A 199 14.10 7.90 19.51
CA LEU A 199 12.82 7.78 18.80
C LEU A 199 12.88 6.76 17.66
N ILE A 200 14.01 6.72 16.93
CA ILE A 200 14.27 5.70 15.90
C ILE A 200 14.45 4.33 16.57
N GLY A 201 15.21 4.28 17.67
CA GLY A 201 15.43 3.07 18.46
C GLY A 201 14.13 2.40 18.88
N GLU A 202 13.21 3.15 19.48
CA GLU A 202 11.91 2.65 19.96
C GLU A 202 11.05 2.08 18.83
N ARG A 203 10.98 2.78 17.68
CA ARG A 203 10.24 2.30 16.51
C ARG A 203 10.79 1.00 15.94
N LEU A 204 12.11 0.93 15.78
CA LEU A 204 12.76 -0.23 15.19
C LEU A 204 12.69 -1.44 16.13
N LYS A 205 12.81 -1.23 17.44
CA LYS A 205 12.76 -2.30 18.46
C LYS A 205 11.51 -3.18 18.33
N ASN A 206 10.34 -2.57 18.11
CA ASN A 206 9.07 -3.30 17.96
C ASN A 206 9.00 -4.18 16.69
N TYR A 207 9.77 -3.86 15.64
CA TYR A 207 9.82 -4.66 14.41
C TYR A 207 10.95 -5.69 14.41
N PHE A 208 12.03 -5.47 15.17
CA PHE A 208 13.21 -6.34 15.12
C PHE A 208 13.31 -7.35 16.25
N LEU A 209 12.66 -7.10 17.40
CA LEU A 209 12.70 -8.03 18.52
C LEU A 209 11.61 -9.09 18.47
N ASP A 210 10.60 -8.91 17.63
CA ASP A 210 9.49 -9.86 17.52
C ASP A 210 9.65 -10.70 16.23
N PRO A 211 9.92 -12.01 16.36
CA PRO A 211 10.11 -12.93 15.22
C PRO A 211 8.94 -12.95 14.24
N ARG A 212 7.75 -12.48 14.62
CA ARG A 212 6.59 -12.37 13.72
C ARG A 212 6.76 -11.30 12.64
N TYR A 213 7.76 -10.43 12.77
CA TYR A 213 8.03 -9.32 11.84
C TYR A 213 9.30 -9.52 10.99
N ILE A 214 10.05 -10.59 11.23
CA ILE A 214 11.25 -10.98 10.48
C ILE A 214 11.02 -12.35 9.83
N SER A 215 11.42 -12.50 8.56
CA SER A 215 11.40 -13.77 7.86
C SER A 215 12.71 -13.98 7.10
N GLU A 216 13.35 -15.12 7.33
CA GLU A 216 14.59 -15.51 6.62
C GLU A 216 14.30 -16.37 5.39
N LYS A 217 13.04 -16.80 5.23
CA LYS A 217 12.67 -17.77 4.21
C LYS A 217 12.28 -17.07 2.91
N ILE A 218 12.99 -17.40 1.85
CA ILE A 218 12.55 -17.09 0.49
C ILE A 218 11.25 -17.83 0.22
N ASN A 219 10.19 -17.09 -0.10
CA ASN A 219 8.88 -17.66 -0.42
C ASN A 219 8.64 -17.67 -1.94
N ILE A 220 7.60 -18.38 -2.37
CA ILE A 220 7.24 -18.44 -3.80
C ILE A 220 6.91 -17.07 -4.40
N GLY A 221 6.43 -16.12 -3.58
CA GLY A 221 6.16 -14.75 -3.99
C GLY A 221 7.43 -14.02 -4.45
N ALA A 222 8.57 -14.25 -3.79
CA ALA A 222 9.87 -13.70 -4.18
C ALA A 222 10.26 -14.17 -5.59
N PHE A 223 10.15 -15.47 -5.86
CA PHE A 223 10.44 -16.03 -7.19
C PHE A 223 9.49 -15.49 -8.26
N VAL A 224 8.20 -15.36 -7.95
CA VAL A 224 7.22 -14.76 -8.86
C VAL A 224 7.58 -13.30 -9.16
N ARG A 225 7.97 -12.49 -8.18
CA ARG A 225 8.38 -11.10 -8.42
C ARG A 225 9.67 -11.00 -9.21
N LEU A 226 10.63 -11.89 -8.98
CA LEU A 226 11.84 -11.97 -9.79
C LEU A 226 11.51 -12.34 -11.24
N PHE A 227 10.59 -13.30 -11.46
CA PHE A 227 10.08 -13.64 -12.78
C PHE A 227 9.39 -12.45 -13.47
N VAL A 228 8.56 -11.71 -12.74
CA VAL A 228 7.95 -10.48 -13.28
C VAL A 228 9.02 -9.44 -13.61
N LEU A 229 10.06 -9.27 -12.80
CA LEU A 229 11.20 -8.39 -13.12
C LEU A 229 11.82 -8.75 -14.47
N PHE A 230 12.10 -10.04 -14.70
CA PHE A 230 12.64 -10.51 -15.98
C PHE A 230 11.70 -10.21 -17.15
N ILE A 231 10.39 -10.45 -17.00
CA ILE A 231 9.38 -10.10 -18.02
C ILE A 231 9.42 -8.60 -18.34
N LEU A 232 9.42 -7.73 -17.31
CA LEU A 232 9.44 -6.28 -17.53
C LEU A 232 10.73 -5.81 -18.20
N LEU A 233 11.87 -6.40 -17.86
CA LEU A 233 13.15 -6.09 -18.50
C LEU A 233 13.18 -6.57 -19.96
N LEU A 234 12.64 -7.75 -20.26
CA LEU A 234 12.53 -8.29 -21.62
C LEU A 234 11.71 -7.36 -22.53
N TYR A 235 10.63 -6.81 -21.99
CA TYR A 235 9.73 -5.91 -22.72
C TYR A 235 9.97 -4.42 -22.44
N LYS A 236 11.14 -4.05 -21.90
CA LYS A 236 11.48 -2.66 -21.52
C LYS A 236 11.18 -1.68 -22.64
N GLU A 237 11.74 -1.91 -23.82
CA GLU A 237 11.63 -0.98 -24.96
C GLU A 237 10.16 -0.74 -25.37
N ILE A 238 9.35 -1.80 -25.37
CA ILE A 238 7.90 -1.73 -25.69
C ILE A 238 7.10 -0.99 -24.60
N ILE A 239 7.53 -1.10 -23.34
CA ILE A 239 6.89 -0.40 -22.22
C ILE A 239 7.18 1.10 -22.32
N ILE A 240 8.44 1.47 -22.59
CA ILE A 240 8.91 2.86 -22.53
C ILE A 240 8.71 3.64 -23.84
N SER A 241 8.36 3.00 -24.96
CA SER A 241 8.23 3.60 -26.30
C SER A 241 7.08 4.62 -26.48
N GLY A 242 6.54 5.18 -25.39
CA GLY A 242 5.45 6.15 -25.40
C GLY A 242 5.90 7.52 -24.90
N ASP A 243 5.10 8.13 -24.03
CA ASP A 243 5.48 9.37 -23.38
C ASP A 243 6.58 9.17 -22.32
N ASN A 244 7.22 10.27 -21.93
CA ASN A 244 8.25 10.28 -20.88
C ASN A 244 7.75 9.71 -19.53
N LYS A 245 6.45 9.78 -19.24
CA LYS A 245 5.90 9.24 -17.99
C LYS A 245 6.02 7.73 -17.94
N ARG A 246 5.99 7.03 -19.07
CA ARG A 246 6.19 5.58 -19.13
C ARG A 246 7.57 5.16 -18.64
N GLN A 247 8.62 5.89 -19.03
CA GLN A 247 9.98 5.66 -18.52
C GLN A 247 10.03 5.87 -16.99
N TYR A 248 9.34 6.90 -16.48
CA TYR A 248 9.29 7.20 -15.05
C TYR A 248 8.59 6.09 -14.26
N VAL A 249 7.43 5.65 -14.77
CA VAL A 249 6.67 4.52 -14.23
C VAL A 249 7.52 3.25 -14.25
N PHE A 250 8.22 2.97 -15.35
CA PHE A 250 9.11 1.81 -15.46
C PHE A 250 10.20 1.84 -14.37
N ASN A 251 10.93 2.96 -14.23
CA ASN A 251 11.99 3.09 -13.22
C ASN A 251 11.48 2.87 -11.79
N LEU A 252 10.32 3.44 -11.46
CA LEU A 252 9.72 3.27 -10.13
C LEU A 252 9.20 1.84 -9.91
N SER A 253 8.77 1.16 -10.96
CA SER A 253 8.39 -0.25 -10.91
C SER A 253 9.59 -1.16 -10.71
N ILE A 254 10.73 -0.84 -11.33
CA ILE A 254 11.99 -1.55 -11.07
C ILE A 254 12.40 -1.35 -9.61
N LEU A 255 12.32 -0.13 -9.09
CA LEU A 255 12.60 0.14 -7.69
C LEU A 255 11.68 -0.64 -6.74
N PHE A 256 10.37 -0.77 -7.06
CA PHE A 256 9.45 -1.63 -6.32
C PHE A 256 9.99 -3.07 -6.23
N LEU A 257 10.37 -3.64 -7.37
CA LEU A 257 10.82 -5.03 -7.47
C LEU A 257 12.17 -5.27 -6.80
N LEU A 258 13.06 -4.27 -6.79
CA LEU A 258 14.33 -4.31 -6.06
C LEU A 258 14.14 -4.22 -4.54
N LEU A 259 13.13 -3.48 -4.06
CA LEU A 259 12.80 -3.35 -2.64
C LEU A 259 11.86 -4.45 -2.12
N TYR A 260 11.20 -5.18 -3.01
CA TYR A 260 10.28 -6.26 -2.66
C TYR A 260 10.88 -7.35 -1.74
N PRO A 261 12.09 -7.90 -1.97
CA PRO A 261 12.62 -8.94 -1.09
C PRO A 261 12.79 -8.44 0.36
N PHE A 262 13.19 -7.18 0.57
CA PHE A 262 13.24 -6.58 1.92
C PHE A 262 11.86 -6.50 2.58
N SER A 263 10.80 -6.32 1.78
CA SER A 263 9.42 -6.27 2.26
C SER A 263 8.89 -7.65 2.70
N ILE A 264 9.43 -8.73 2.13
CA ILE A 264 9.18 -10.10 2.60
C ILE A 264 9.93 -10.34 3.90
N THR A 265 11.22 -9.99 3.92
CA THR A 265 12.07 -10.23 5.10
C THR A 265 11.57 -9.45 6.30
N MET A 266 11.12 -8.21 6.12
CA MET A 266 10.83 -7.30 7.23
C MET A 266 9.60 -6.43 6.96
N LYS A 267 8.60 -6.51 7.85
CA LYS A 267 7.31 -5.80 7.66
C LYS A 267 7.45 -4.27 7.61
N ILE A 268 8.50 -3.69 8.17
CA ILE A 268 8.73 -2.24 8.07
C ILE A 268 8.98 -1.79 6.62
N PHE A 269 9.68 -2.61 5.82
CA PHE A 269 9.93 -2.31 4.41
C PHE A 269 8.68 -2.47 3.54
N HIS A 270 7.77 -3.35 3.95
CA HIS A 270 6.45 -3.43 3.32
C HIS A 270 5.75 -2.06 3.32
N ARG A 271 5.87 -1.27 4.40
CA ARG A 271 5.31 0.09 4.46
C ARG A 271 5.91 1.04 3.42
N LEU A 272 7.18 0.87 3.06
CA LEU A 272 7.84 1.65 2.01
C LEU A 272 7.39 1.22 0.62
N SER A 273 7.23 -0.09 0.40
CA SER A 273 6.84 -0.66 -0.90
C SER A 273 5.45 -0.20 -1.38
N ILE A 274 4.56 0.16 -0.44
CA ILE A 274 3.21 0.64 -0.72
C ILE A 274 3.19 1.89 -1.59
N PHE A 275 4.14 2.80 -1.41
CA PHE A 275 4.24 4.02 -2.22
C PHE A 275 4.68 3.74 -3.66
N LEU A 276 5.26 2.56 -3.92
CA LEU A 276 5.75 2.13 -5.23
C LEU A 276 4.81 1.16 -5.96
N ALA A 277 4.00 0.40 -5.22
CA ALA A 277 3.07 -0.57 -5.77
C ALA A 277 2.18 0.00 -6.91
N PRO A 278 1.64 1.24 -6.84
CA PRO A 278 0.89 1.82 -7.96
C PRO A 278 1.68 1.88 -9.26
N PHE A 279 2.97 2.21 -9.21
CA PHE A 279 3.81 2.26 -10.42
C PHE A 279 4.05 0.88 -11.00
N TYR A 280 4.32 -0.11 -10.14
CA TYR A 280 4.45 -1.51 -10.55
C TYR A 280 3.22 -1.99 -11.34
N ILE A 281 2.02 -1.70 -10.86
CA ILE A 281 0.77 -2.06 -11.52
C ILE A 281 0.56 -1.26 -12.82
N LEU A 282 0.91 0.03 -12.84
CA LEU A 282 0.90 0.84 -14.06
C LEU A 282 1.84 0.28 -15.14
N CYS A 283 3.02 -0.19 -14.76
CA CYS A 283 4.00 -0.77 -15.68
C CYS A 283 3.49 -2.07 -16.31
N ILE A 284 2.89 -2.96 -15.51
CA ILE A 284 2.19 -4.15 -16.03
C ILE A 284 1.06 -3.72 -16.99
N SER A 285 0.27 -2.71 -16.62
CA SER A 285 -0.82 -2.20 -17.45
C SER A 285 -0.33 -1.63 -18.79
N TYR A 286 0.79 -0.91 -18.79
CA TYR A 286 1.43 -0.42 -20.01
C TYR A 286 1.94 -1.56 -20.89
N MET A 287 2.61 -2.54 -20.29
CA MET A 287 3.08 -3.72 -21.01
C MET A 287 1.92 -4.43 -21.73
N LEU A 288 0.84 -4.74 -21.00
CA LEU A 288 -0.35 -5.41 -21.54
C LEU A 288 -1.07 -4.58 -22.63
N LYS A 289 -1.03 -3.24 -22.52
CA LYS A 289 -1.59 -2.33 -23.53
C LYS A 289 -0.72 -2.27 -24.79
N SER A 290 0.60 -2.30 -24.65
CA SER A 290 1.55 -2.11 -25.76
C SER A 290 1.74 -3.35 -26.65
N PHE A 291 1.29 -4.54 -26.25
CA PHE A 291 1.41 -5.73 -27.11
C PHE A 291 0.56 -5.64 -28.37
N THR A 292 1.23 -5.73 -29.52
CA THR A 292 0.63 -5.87 -30.85
C THR A 292 0.26 -7.32 -31.16
N ILE A 293 1.14 -8.27 -30.78
CA ILE A 293 0.91 -9.71 -30.97
C ILE A 293 -0.16 -10.19 -29.98
N LYS A 294 -1.33 -10.57 -30.53
CA LYS A 294 -2.50 -11.00 -29.75
C LYS A 294 -2.20 -12.17 -28.81
N VAL A 295 -1.45 -13.18 -29.25
CA VAL A 295 -1.12 -14.36 -28.44
C VAL A 295 -0.34 -13.98 -27.18
N ASN A 296 0.76 -13.24 -27.32
CA ASN A 296 1.56 -12.76 -26.18
C ASN A 296 0.72 -11.94 -25.21
N LYS A 297 -0.13 -11.06 -25.74
CA LYS A 297 -1.06 -10.26 -24.95
C LYS A 297 -2.00 -11.13 -24.12
N TYR A 298 -2.66 -12.11 -24.73
CA TYR A 298 -3.62 -12.97 -24.02
C TYR A 298 -2.96 -13.91 -23.01
N ILE A 299 -1.78 -14.46 -23.32
CA ILE A 299 -1.01 -15.29 -22.38
C ILE A 299 -0.64 -14.48 -21.15
N LEU A 300 -0.04 -13.30 -21.33
CA LEU A 300 0.37 -12.46 -20.21
C LEU A 300 -0.83 -11.91 -19.43
N TYR A 301 -1.90 -11.54 -20.13
CA TYR A 301 -3.14 -11.12 -19.47
C TYR A 301 -3.68 -12.23 -18.57
N THR A 302 -3.76 -13.46 -19.09
CA THR A 302 -4.21 -14.64 -18.35
C THR A 302 -3.30 -14.91 -17.15
N PHE A 303 -1.98 -14.87 -17.35
CA PHE A 303 -1.00 -15.04 -16.27
C PHE A 303 -1.23 -14.05 -15.12
N PHE A 304 -1.34 -12.74 -15.41
CA PHE A 304 -1.55 -11.74 -14.36
C PHE A 304 -2.93 -11.86 -13.69
N VAL A 305 -3.98 -12.14 -14.46
CA VAL A 305 -5.33 -12.36 -13.88
C VAL A 305 -5.32 -13.55 -12.93
N LEU A 306 -4.74 -14.69 -13.32
CA LEU A 306 -4.64 -15.87 -12.46
C LEU A 306 -3.76 -15.59 -11.23
N LEU A 307 -2.64 -14.87 -11.40
CA LEU A 307 -1.77 -14.48 -10.30
C LEU A 307 -2.53 -13.64 -9.26
N TYR A 308 -3.26 -12.61 -9.70
CA TYR A 308 -4.01 -11.72 -8.82
C TYR A 308 -5.27 -12.35 -8.25
N PHE A 309 -5.88 -13.30 -8.96
CA PHE A 309 -6.97 -14.12 -8.42
C PHE A 309 -6.46 -15.01 -7.28
N LYS A 310 -5.32 -15.70 -7.48
CA LYS A 310 -4.66 -16.49 -6.43
C LYS A 310 -4.27 -15.63 -5.22
N GLN A 311 -3.71 -14.44 -5.48
CA GLN A 311 -3.36 -13.46 -4.43
C GLN A 311 -4.60 -13.05 -3.62
N THR A 312 -5.71 -12.72 -4.31
CA THR A 312 -7.00 -12.40 -3.68
C THR A 312 -7.47 -13.54 -2.79
N TYR A 313 -7.51 -14.76 -3.34
CA TYR A 313 -7.94 -15.94 -2.60
C TYR A 313 -7.09 -16.15 -1.34
N SER A 314 -5.77 -16.22 -1.47
CA SER A 314 -4.86 -16.41 -0.33
C SER A 314 -5.06 -15.33 0.73
N LEU A 315 -5.09 -14.05 0.35
CA LEU A 315 -5.25 -12.96 1.32
C LEU A 315 -6.57 -13.07 2.11
N VAL A 316 -7.67 -13.34 1.42
CA VAL A 316 -9.01 -13.35 2.01
C VAL A 316 -9.29 -14.62 2.81
N THR A 317 -8.66 -15.76 2.46
CA THR A 317 -8.87 -17.04 3.14
C THR A 317 -7.82 -17.36 4.21
N ASP A 318 -6.67 -16.70 4.20
CA ASP A 318 -5.62 -16.95 5.19
C ASP A 318 -5.81 -16.06 6.44
N ASP A 319 -6.55 -14.96 6.36
CA ASP A 319 -6.63 -13.94 7.40
C ASP A 319 -8.08 -13.56 7.78
N TYR A 320 -8.38 -13.64 9.09
CA TYR A 320 -9.70 -13.36 9.63
C TYR A 320 -10.17 -11.91 9.42
N ARG A 321 -9.24 -10.97 9.17
CA ARG A 321 -9.53 -9.54 9.09
C ARG A 321 -10.39 -9.16 7.90
N TYR A 322 -10.48 -10.00 6.87
CA TYR A 322 -11.22 -9.68 5.64
C TYR A 322 -12.64 -10.26 5.59
N VAL A 323 -12.88 -11.39 6.27
CA VAL A 323 -14.16 -12.13 6.23
C VAL A 323 -14.56 -12.57 7.64
N PRO A 324 -15.83 -12.39 8.06
CA PRO A 324 -16.95 -11.82 7.32
C PRO A 324 -16.78 -10.32 7.04
N TYR A 325 -17.27 -9.88 5.87
CA TYR A 325 -17.30 -8.47 5.52
C TYR A 325 -18.57 -7.81 6.08
N THR A 326 -18.44 -6.66 6.72
CA THR A 326 -19.57 -5.84 7.20
C THR A 326 -19.41 -4.41 6.72
N ASN A 327 -20.53 -3.74 6.44
CA ASN A 327 -20.54 -2.38 5.89
C ASN A 327 -21.29 -1.42 6.81
N TYR A 328 -20.68 -0.28 7.11
CA TYR A 328 -21.19 0.73 8.03
C TYR A 328 -22.55 1.28 7.59
N VAL A 329 -22.77 1.43 6.27
CA VAL A 329 -24.03 1.94 5.71
C VAL A 329 -25.22 1.06 6.14
N CYS A 330 -25.03 -0.25 6.23
CA CYS A 330 -26.08 -1.17 6.67
C CYS A 330 -26.50 -0.93 8.13
N TYR A 331 -25.58 -0.49 8.99
CA TYR A 331 -25.84 -0.19 10.40
C TYR A 331 -26.45 1.21 10.55
N CYS A 332 -26.06 2.18 9.72
CA CYS A 332 -26.71 3.48 9.65
C CYS A 332 -28.20 3.37 9.29
N VAL A 333 -28.54 2.55 8.28
CA VAL A 333 -29.95 2.35 7.86
C VAL A 333 -30.78 1.70 8.96
N LYS A 334 -30.18 0.79 9.74
CA LYS A 334 -30.85 0.10 10.85
C LYS A 334 -30.88 0.90 12.15
N ASN A 335 -30.10 1.98 12.23
CA ASN A 335 -29.83 2.73 13.46
C ASN A 335 -29.43 1.82 14.64
N ASP A 336 -28.56 0.85 14.35
CA ASP A 336 -28.06 -0.14 15.31
C ASP A 336 -26.54 -0.12 15.27
N PHE A 337 -25.90 0.41 16.31
CA PHE A 337 -24.44 0.55 16.38
C PHE A 337 -23.90 -0.26 17.56
N PRO A 338 -23.31 -1.44 17.30
CA PRO A 338 -22.76 -2.27 18.38
C PRO A 338 -21.59 -1.59 19.10
N SER A 339 -21.36 -2.01 20.35
CA SER A 339 -20.24 -1.51 21.15
C SER A 339 -18.89 -1.76 20.46
N ILE A 340 -17.89 -0.95 20.83
CA ILE A 340 -16.55 -1.06 20.24
C ILE A 340 -15.91 -2.43 20.49
N GLU A 341 -16.14 -3.03 21.67
CA GLU A 341 -15.66 -4.37 22.03
C GLU A 341 -16.33 -5.45 21.18
N TYR A 342 -17.64 -5.34 20.94
CA TYR A 342 -18.34 -6.27 20.05
C TYR A 342 -17.76 -6.21 18.64
N ARG A 343 -17.60 -4.99 18.10
CA ARG A 343 -17.04 -4.76 16.76
C ARG A 343 -15.62 -5.32 16.64
N HIS A 344 -14.77 -5.07 17.64
CA HIS A 344 -13.38 -5.54 17.66
C HIS A 344 -13.28 -7.07 17.64
N GLN A 345 -14.23 -7.76 18.30
CA GLN A 345 -14.25 -9.22 18.39
C GLN A 345 -15.05 -9.91 17.27
N TYR A 346 -15.76 -9.16 16.43
CA TYR A 346 -16.67 -9.72 15.43
C TYR A 346 -15.94 -10.63 14.44
N ASN A 347 -14.98 -10.11 13.67
CA ASN A 347 -14.24 -10.90 12.69
C ASN A 347 -13.46 -12.07 13.34
N PRO A 348 -12.71 -11.88 14.45
CA PRO A 348 -12.09 -13.01 15.16
C PRO A 348 -13.07 -14.13 15.55
N LYS A 349 -14.29 -13.80 15.97
CA LYS A 349 -15.27 -14.81 16.41
C LYS A 349 -16.00 -15.48 15.24
N HIS A 350 -16.33 -14.72 14.20
CA HIS A 350 -17.23 -15.16 13.14
C HIS A 350 -16.51 -15.56 11.85
N SER A 351 -15.19 -15.37 11.73
CA SER A 351 -14.47 -15.76 10.52
C SER A 351 -14.49 -17.28 10.32
N PRO A 352 -14.79 -17.77 9.09
CA PRO A 352 -14.58 -19.17 8.75
C PRO A 352 -13.09 -19.53 8.67
N TYR A 353 -12.20 -18.53 8.62
CA TYR A 353 -10.77 -18.69 8.40
C TYR A 353 -9.97 -18.46 9.71
N LYS A 354 -10.01 -19.46 10.60
CA LYS A 354 -9.46 -19.35 11.98
C LYS A 354 -7.94 -19.54 12.10
N LYS A 355 -7.21 -19.78 11.00
CA LYS A 355 -5.80 -20.20 11.01
C LYS A 355 -4.84 -19.26 11.76
N HIS A 356 -5.19 -17.98 11.95
CA HIS A 356 -4.36 -17.01 12.68
C HIS A 356 -4.80 -16.68 14.12
N ILE A 357 -5.91 -17.24 14.62
CA ILE A 357 -6.36 -16.99 16.01
C ILE A 357 -5.50 -17.80 17.01
N SER A 358 -4.98 -18.96 16.61
CA SER A 358 -4.19 -19.84 17.48
C SER A 358 -2.78 -19.33 17.81
N ASN A 359 -2.23 -18.39 17.04
CA ASN A 359 -0.88 -17.84 17.26
C ASN A 359 -0.87 -16.51 18.04
N GLN A 360 -2.02 -16.01 18.47
CA GLN A 360 -2.12 -14.86 19.39
C GLN A 360 -2.33 -15.29 20.85
N LYS A 361 -2.46 -16.60 21.13
CA LYS A 361 -2.66 -17.18 22.46
C LYS A 361 -1.40 -17.86 23.06
N LYS A 362 -0.21 -17.58 22.52
CA LYS A 362 1.07 -18.03 23.10
C LYS A 362 2.04 -16.89 23.25
#